data_AF-A0A0S8JW88-F1
#
_entry.id   AF-A0A0S8JW88-F1
#
_cell.length_a   1.000
_cell.length_b   1.000
_cell.length_c   1.000
_cell.angle_alpha   90.00
_cell.angle_beta   90.00
_cell.angle_gamma   90.00
#
_symmetry.space_group_name_H-M   'P 1'
#
loop_
_entity.id
_entity.type
_entity.pdbx_description
1 polymer ?
#
loop_
_entity_poly.entity_id
_entity_poly.type
_entity_poly.pdbx_seq_one_letter_code
_entity_poly.pdbx_strand_id
1 'polypeptide(L)'
;MLLFRRENRYVLDSSSILDGRIMQLLNKKIFVGKIIVPQLVGAIVRKVGGNSSERTLSSLEKNVPVEFVVDKANSLIEEICVLRIADRRKAKVFTTSDELCRQAKS
;
A
#
# COMPACT_ATOMS: atom_id res chain seq x y z
N MET A 1 -16.66 -27.92 7.32
CA MET A 1 -15.63 -27.21 6.53
C MET A 1 -15.68 -25.73 6.87
N LEU A 2 -14.70 -25.23 7.63
CA LEU A 2 -14.56 -23.79 7.87
C LEU A 2 -13.96 -23.16 6.60
N LEU A 3 -14.81 -22.51 5.80
CA LEU A 3 -14.40 -21.62 4.72
C LEU A 3 -13.77 -20.37 5.35
N PHE A 4 -12.46 -20.44 5.64
CA PHE A 4 -11.68 -19.24 5.93
C PHE A 4 -11.71 -18.35 4.69
N ARG A 5 -12.60 -17.35 4.67
CA ARG A 5 -12.54 -16.27 3.67
C ARG A 5 -11.14 -15.68 3.77
N ARG A 6 -10.33 -15.84 2.71
CA ARG A 6 -9.04 -15.16 2.61
C ARG A 6 -9.31 -13.66 2.66
N GLU A 7 -8.85 -13.02 3.73
CA GLU A 7 -8.85 -11.57 3.85
C GLU A 7 -8.09 -10.99 2.65
N ASN A 8 -8.68 -10.03 1.93
CA ASN A 8 -7.97 -9.32 0.89
C ASN A 8 -6.88 -8.46 1.53
N ARG A 9 -5.68 -8.50 0.96
CA ARG A 9 -4.55 -7.71 1.41
C ARG A 9 -4.04 -6.87 0.26
N TYR A 10 -3.69 -5.62 0.55
CA TYR A 10 -3.27 -4.65 -0.44
C TYR A 10 -1.97 -3.99 0.01
N VAL A 11 -0.97 -3.96 -0.87
CA VAL A 11 0.26 -3.19 -0.65
C VAL A 11 0.14 -1.89 -1.43
N LEU A 12 0.35 -0.76 -0.72
CA LEU A 12 0.39 0.55 -1.34
C LEU A 12 1.83 0.93 -1.70
N ASP A 13 1.98 1.56 -2.85
CA ASP A 13 3.17 2.34 -3.21
C ASP A 13 2.97 3.83 -2.86
N SER A 14 4.00 4.64 -3.06
CA SER A 14 3.97 6.07 -2.78
C SER A 14 3.04 6.79 -3.75
N SER A 15 3.03 6.38 -5.02
CA SER A 15 2.22 7.01 -6.07
C SER A 15 0.72 6.97 -5.74
N SER A 16 0.21 5.83 -5.28
CA SER A 16 -1.20 5.66 -4.91
C SER A 16 -1.63 6.47 -3.68
N ILE A 17 -0.69 6.80 -2.79
CA ILE A 17 -0.95 7.60 -1.59
C ILE A 17 -0.86 9.10 -1.92
N LEU A 18 0.19 9.53 -2.60
CA LEU A 18 0.43 10.92 -2.98
C LEU A 18 -0.68 11.47 -3.88
N ASP A 19 -1.22 10.61 -4.75
CA ASP A 19 -2.29 10.94 -5.66
C ASP A 19 -3.67 11.08 -4.96
N GLY A 20 -3.82 10.58 -3.74
CA GLY A 20 -5.02 10.77 -2.92
C GLY A 20 -6.26 9.99 -3.36
N ARG A 21 -6.26 9.35 -4.55
CA ARG A 21 -7.37 8.47 -5.00
C ARG A 21 -7.67 7.33 -4.04
N ILE A 22 -6.68 6.87 -3.25
CA ILE A 22 -6.89 5.83 -2.23
C ILE A 22 -7.99 6.22 -1.23
N MET A 23 -8.07 7.49 -0.83
CA MET A 23 -9.10 7.97 0.10
C MET A 23 -10.49 7.97 -0.54
N GLN A 24 -10.59 8.31 -1.83
CA GLN A 24 -11.87 8.24 -2.55
C GLN A 24 -12.38 6.81 -2.65
N LEU A 25 -11.49 5.84 -2.89
CA LEU A 25 -11.85 4.43 -3.00
C LEU A 25 -12.24 3.82 -1.64
N LEU A 26 -11.59 4.26 -0.56
CA LEU A 26 -11.97 3.91 0.80
C LEU A 26 -13.36 4.45 1.15
N ASN A 27 -13.64 5.72 0.86
CA ASN A 27 -14.95 6.32 1.10
C ASN A 27 -16.08 5.61 0.33
N LYS A 28 -15.78 5.09 -0.87
CA LYS A 28 -16.71 4.29 -1.67
C LYS A 28 -16.83 2.83 -1.20
N LYS A 29 -16.14 2.43 -0.12
CA LYS A 29 -16.09 1.05 0.41
C LYS A 29 -15.65 0.01 -0.62
N ILE A 30 -14.85 0.42 -1.61
CA ILE A 30 -14.32 -0.48 -2.66
C ILE A 30 -13.17 -1.31 -2.08
N PHE A 31 -12.41 -0.74 -1.14
CA PHE A 31 -11.38 -1.44 -0.39
C PHE A 31 -11.98 -2.10 0.84
N VAL A 32 -12.17 -3.42 0.76
CA VAL A 32 -12.50 -4.27 1.91
C VAL A 32 -11.36 -5.25 2.13
N GLY A 33 -10.54 -4.99 3.14
CA GLY A 33 -9.38 -5.80 3.47
C GLY A 33 -8.33 -5.04 4.29
N LYS A 34 -7.18 -5.68 4.48
CA LYS A 34 -6.03 -5.12 5.18
C LYS A 34 -5.13 -4.35 4.22
N ILE A 35 -4.73 -3.15 4.61
CA ILE A 35 -3.72 -2.37 3.91
C ILE A 35 -2.36 -2.60 4.54
N ILE A 36 -1.36 -2.73 3.69
CA ILE A 36 0.05 -2.91 4.04
C ILE A 36 0.81 -1.73 3.42
N VAL A 37 1.50 -0.97 4.26
CA VAL A 37 2.32 0.17 3.81
C VAL A 37 3.78 -0.14 4.13
N PRO A 38 4.65 -0.29 3.13
CA PRO A 38 6.08 -0.38 3.39
C PRO A 38 6.58 0.87 4.12
N GLN A 39 7.45 0.73 5.13
CA GLN A 39 7.99 1.91 5.83
C GLN A 39 8.76 2.84 4.89
N LEU A 40 9.44 2.29 3.89
CA LEU A 40 10.10 3.06 2.83
C LEU A 40 9.10 3.96 2.10
N VAL A 41 7.94 3.42 1.73
CA VAL A 41 6.85 4.18 1.10
C VAL A 41 6.35 5.26 2.04
N GLY A 42 6.11 4.95 3.32
CA GLY A 42 5.69 5.95 4.31
C GLY A 42 6.69 7.10 4.46
N ALA A 43 7.99 6.80 4.42
CA ALA A 43 9.05 7.81 4.46
C ALA A 43 9.08 8.69 3.19
N ILE A 44 8.96 8.08 2.01
CA ILE A 44 8.88 8.81 0.73
C ILE A 44 7.69 9.75 0.71
N VAL A 45 6.51 9.23 1.08
CA VAL A 45 5.24 9.97 1.11
C VAL A 45 5.34 11.19 2.04
N ARG A 46 5.89 11.03 3.25
CA ARG A 46 6.09 12.16 4.19
C ARG A 46 7.09 13.19 3.66
N LYS A 47 8.18 12.73 3.03
CA LYS A 47 9.21 13.61 2.47
C LYS A 47 8.71 14.42 1.28
N VAL A 48 7.94 13.79 0.38
CA VAL A 48 7.51 14.40 -0.88
C VAL A 48 6.22 15.20 -0.71
N GLY A 49 5.21 14.63 -0.05
CA GLY A 49 3.88 15.24 0.02
C GLY A 49 3.60 16.08 1.27
N GLY A 50 4.54 16.12 2.21
CA GLY A 50 4.46 16.92 3.44
C GLY A 50 3.16 16.69 4.23
N ASN A 51 2.61 17.78 4.79
CA ASN A 51 1.43 17.73 5.68
C ASN A 51 0.18 17.10 5.03
N SER A 52 0.01 17.25 3.71
CA SER A 52 -1.16 16.69 3.00
C SER A 52 -1.17 15.16 3.01
N SER A 53 0.02 14.59 2.85
CA SER A 53 0.22 13.15 2.75
C SER A 53 0.28 12.49 4.12
N GLU A 54 0.78 13.19 5.13
CA GLU A 54 0.66 12.77 6.52
C GLU A 54 -0.81 12.67 6.96
N ARG A 55 -1.63 13.67 6.63
CA ARG A 55 -3.09 13.60 6.86
C ARG A 55 -3.73 12.42 6.15
N THR A 56 -3.27 12.10 4.93
CA THR A 56 -3.77 10.95 4.16
C THR A 56 -3.44 9.64 4.87
N LEU A 57 -2.18 9.45 5.30
CA LEU A 57 -1.77 8.28 6.08
C LEU A 57 -2.54 8.15 7.40
N SER A 58 -2.65 9.24 8.18
CA SER A 58 -3.43 9.22 9.42
C SER A 58 -4.91 8.94 9.18
N SER A 59 -5.48 9.39 8.06
CA SER A 59 -6.86 9.08 7.70
C SER A 59 -7.00 7.61 7.32
N LEU A 60 -6.02 7.06 6.60
CA LEU A 60 -5.95 5.65 6.23
C LEU A 60 -6.01 4.75 7.47
N GLU A 61 -5.14 5.01 8.45
CA GLU A 61 -5.04 4.25 9.70
C GLU A 61 -6.34 4.27 10.53
N LYS A 62 -7.08 5.37 10.47
CA LYS A 62 -8.35 5.53 11.20
C LYS A 62 -9.52 4.79 10.56
N ASN A 63 -9.49 4.60 9.24
CA ASN A 63 -10.63 4.08 8.49
C ASN A 63 -10.52 2.59 8.17
N VAL A 64 -9.29 2.05 8.09
CA VAL A 64 -9.07 0.64 7.74
C VAL A 64 -7.90 0.03 8.51
N PRO A 65 -7.83 -1.31 8.63
CA PRO A 65 -6.67 -1.97 9.20
C PRO A 65 -5.41 -1.71 8.35
N VAL A 66 -4.45 -0.97 8.90
CA VAL A 66 -3.16 -0.67 8.27
C VAL A 66 -2.04 -1.37 9.04
N GLU A 67 -1.14 -2.04 8.33
CA GLU A 67 0.12 -2.57 8.86
C GLU A 67 1.31 -1.90 8.18
N PHE A 68 2.19 -1.28 8.96
CA PHE A 68 3.47 -0.79 8.46
C PHE A 68 4.52 -1.89 8.50
N VAL A 69 5.16 -2.15 7.37
CA VAL A 69 6.10 -3.27 7.23
C VAL A 69 7.49 -2.77 6.83
N VAL A 70 8.51 -3.27 7.51
CA VAL A 70 9.92 -3.08 7.14
C VAL A 70 10.33 -4.17 6.17
N ASP A 71 10.86 -3.83 4.99
CA ASP A 71 11.58 -4.80 4.17
C ASP A 71 12.97 -5.04 4.77
N LYS A 72 13.16 -6.20 5.37
CA LYS A 72 14.45 -6.61 5.97
C LYS A 72 15.57 -6.82 4.94
N ALA A 73 15.24 -6.83 3.66
CA ALA A 73 16.20 -7.06 2.59
C ALA A 73 16.83 -5.76 2.05
N ASN A 74 16.71 -4.64 2.78
CA ASN A 74 17.39 -3.36 2.53
C ASN A 74 17.31 -2.88 1.07
N SER A 75 16.21 -3.16 0.37
CA SER A 75 16.02 -2.63 -0.97
C SER A 75 15.84 -1.10 -0.90
N LEU A 76 16.73 -0.36 -1.55
CA LEU A 76 16.63 1.11 -1.65
C LEU A 76 15.62 1.55 -2.72
N ILE A 77 15.17 0.60 -3.56
CA ILE A 77 14.25 0.85 -4.66
C ILE A 77 12.85 0.50 -4.20
N GLU A 78 11.97 1.50 -4.24
CA GLU A 78 10.58 1.39 -3.78
C GLU A 78 9.82 0.25 -4.47
N GLU A 79 9.95 0.14 -5.78
CA GLU A 79 9.19 -0.82 -6.58
C GLU A 79 9.50 -2.27 -6.18
N ILE A 80 10.79 -2.58 -6.01
CA ILE A 80 11.26 -3.89 -5.56
C ILE A 80 10.74 -4.17 -4.15
N CYS A 81 10.77 -3.17 -3.27
CA CYS A 81 10.27 -3.29 -1.91
C CYS A 81 8.77 -3.63 -1.88
N VAL A 82 7.96 -2.88 -2.65
CA VAL A 82 6.51 -3.07 -2.76
C VAL A 82 6.17 -4.45 -3.32
N LEU A 83 6.78 -4.85 -4.45
CA LEU A 83 6.52 -6.14 -5.09
C LEU A 83 6.91 -7.32 -4.18
N ARG A 84 8.07 -7.23 -3.52
CA ARG A 84 8.56 -8.27 -2.60
C ARG A 84 7.65 -8.41 -1.38
N ILE A 85 7.21 -7.30 -0.78
CA ILE A 85 6.27 -7.34 0.34
C ILE A 85 4.93 -7.93 -0.11
N ALA A 86 4.46 -7.55 -1.30
CA ALA A 86 3.22 -8.06 -1.87
C ALA A 86 3.26 -9.58 -2.05
N ASP A 87 4.32 -10.12 -2.66
CA ASP A 87 4.47 -11.57 -2.82
C ASP A 87 4.55 -12.30 -1.47
N ARG A 88 5.40 -11.84 -0.55
CA ARG A 88 5.56 -12.45 0.78
C ARG A 88 4.27 -12.45 1.60
N ARG A 89 3.47 -11.40 1.49
CA ARG A 89 2.21 -11.24 2.25
C ARG A 89 0.99 -11.78 1.51
N LYS A 90 1.18 -12.27 0.28
CA LYS A 90 0.11 -12.71 -0.64
C LYS A 90 -0.96 -11.62 -0.79
N ALA A 91 -0.49 -10.42 -1.10
CA ALA A 91 -1.26 -9.20 -1.22
C ALA A 91 -1.22 -8.68 -2.67
N LYS A 92 -2.26 -7.94 -3.06
CA LYS A 92 -2.32 -7.26 -4.36
C LYS A 92 -1.60 -5.91 -4.26
N VAL A 93 -0.82 -5.56 -5.27
CA VAL A 93 -0.26 -4.20 -5.35
C VAL A 93 -1.33 -3.24 -5.82
N PHE A 94 -1.44 -2.10 -5.16
CA PHE A 94 -2.24 -0.99 -5.61
C PHE A 94 -1.31 0.19 -5.88
N THR A 95 -1.33 0.67 -7.11
CA THR A 95 -0.37 1.61 -7.67
C THR A 95 -1.03 2.42 -8.79
N THR A 96 -0.53 3.63 -9.04
CA THR A 96 -0.88 4.41 -10.23
C THR A 96 0.25 4.39 -11.27
N SER A 97 1.35 3.67 -11.00
CA SER A 97 2.46 3.47 -11.93
C SER A 97 2.21 2.29 -12.88
N ASP A 98 2.30 2.58 -14.19
CA ASP A 98 2.15 1.58 -15.25
C ASP A 98 3.26 0.51 -15.21
N GLU A 99 4.47 0.89 -14.84
CA GLU A 99 5.63 -0.02 -14.79
C GLU A 99 5.47 -1.05 -13.66
N LEU A 100 5.11 -0.59 -12.46
CA LEU A 100 4.80 -1.45 -11.32
C LEU A 100 3.63 -2.40 -11.63
N CYS A 101 2.60 -1.92 -12.34
CA CYS A 101 1.49 -2.74 -12.78
C CYS A 101 1.91 -3.87 -13.72
N ARG A 102 2.87 -3.64 -14.64
CA ARG A 102 3.38 -4.68 -15.55
C ARG A 102 4.20 -5.72 -14.78
N GLN A 103 5.08 -5.26 -13.89
CA GLN A 103 5.94 -6.14 -13.09
C GLN A 103 5.13 -7.00 -12.11
N ALA A 104 4.06 -6.47 -11.51
CA ALA A 104 3.20 -7.22 -10.59
C ALA A 104 2.40 -8.37 -11.23
N LYS A 105 2.30 -8.40 -12.58
CA LYS A 105 1.57 -9.42 -13.34
C LYS A 105 2.47 -10.48 -13.98
N SER A 106 3.78 -10.24 -13.99
CA SER A 106 4.78 -11.16 -14.53
C SER A 106 5.12 -12.23 -13.49
#